data_AF-A0A0L6T715-F1
#
_entry.id   AF-A0A0L6T715-F1
#
_cell.length_a   1.000
_cell.length_b   1.000
_cell.length_c   1.000
_cell.angle_alpha   90.00
_cell.angle_beta   90.00
_cell.angle_gamma   90.00
#
_symmetry.space_group_name_H-M   'P 1'
#
loop_
_entity.id
_entity.type
_entity.pdbx_description
1 polymer ?
#
loop_
_entity_poly.entity_id
_entity_poly.type
_entity_poly.pdbx_seq_one_letter_code
_entity_poly.pdbx_strand_id
1 'polypeptide(L)' 'MMRSMVVCALACSTWALAACGEKPQEAATRKSDTQAWQASSDTHRAAGWKDGDRSSWEAQMRVRASGQDEYAKVK' A
#
# COMPACT_ATOMS: atom_id res chain seq x y z
N MET A 1 19.70 46.17 -12.29
CA MET A 1 19.77 44.89 -13.02
C MET A 1 20.69 43.86 -12.37
N MET A 2 22.03 44.02 -12.35
CA MET A 2 22.95 42.97 -11.87
C MET A 2 22.70 42.52 -10.42
N ARG A 3 22.44 43.45 -9.49
CA ARG A 3 22.12 43.15 -8.09
C ARG A 3 20.85 42.31 -7.93
N SER A 4 19.82 42.60 -8.72
CA SER A 4 18.56 41.85 -8.74
C SER A 4 18.75 40.43 -9.29
N MET A 5 19.66 40.26 -10.26
CA MET A 5 19.97 38.97 -10.86
C MET A 5 20.70 38.03 -9.88
N VAL A 6 21.65 38.57 -9.10
CA VAL A 6 22.37 37.82 -8.06
C VAL A 6 21.44 37.37 -6.94
N VAL A 7 20.50 38.23 -6.53
CA VAL A 7 19.51 37.88 -5.49
C VAL A 7 18.58 36.76 -5.96
N CYS A 8 18.08 36.82 -7.20
CA CYS A 8 17.27 35.74 -7.75
C CYS A 8 18.02 34.41 -7.85
N ALA A 9 19.29 34.44 -8.28
CA ALA A 9 20.10 33.23 -8.38
C ALA A 9 20.29 32.57 -7.00
N LEU A 10 20.60 33.36 -5.97
CA LEU A 10 20.74 32.85 -4.60
C LEU A 10 19.44 32.26 -4.06
N ALA A 11 18.30 32.91 -4.31
CA ALA A 11 16.99 32.41 -3.89
C ALA A 11 16.64 31.08 -4.58
N CYS A 12 16.92 30.93 -5.88
CA CYS A 12 16.68 29.66 -6.57
C CYS A 12 17.58 28.53 -6.05
N SER A 13 18.84 28.82 -5.72
CA SER A 13 19.76 27.81 -5.18
C SER A 13 19.32 27.29 -3.81
N THR A 14 18.80 28.15 -2.92
CA THR A 14 18.33 27.70 -1.60
C THR A 14 17.07 26.85 -1.70
N TRP A 15 16.17 27.16 -2.64
CA TRP A 15 14.97 26.37 -2.89
C TRP A 15 15.28 24.99 -3.46
N ALA A 16 16.26 24.88 -4.36
CA ALA A 16 16.70 23.60 -4.92
C ALA A 16 17.32 22.68 -3.85
N LEU A 17 18.05 23.23 -2.89
CA LEU A 17 18.60 22.45 -1.76
C LEU A 17 17.52 21.98 -0.78
N ALA A 18 16.48 22.79 -0.56
CA ALA A 18 15.35 22.41 0.29
C ALA A 18 14.53 21.23 -0.27
N ALA A 19 14.61 20.95 -1.57
CA ALA A 19 13.89 19.85 -2.22
C ALA A 19 14.38 18.45 -1.78
N CYS A 20 15.61 18.32 -1.28
CA CYS A 20 16.13 17.06 -0.71
C CYS A 20 16.01 16.99 0.82
N GLY A 21 15.32 17.95 1.44
CA GLY A 21 15.16 18.06 2.90
C GLY A 21 13.90 17.38 3.44
N GLU A 22 13.31 16.43 2.71
CA GLU A 22 12.16 15.69 3.22
C GLU A 22 12.51 14.97 4.52
N LYS A 23 11.53 14.86 5.42
CA LYS A 23 11.72 14.07 6.64
C LYS A 23 12.09 12.64 6.24
N PRO A 24 13.08 12.00 6.88
CA PRO A 24 13.39 10.60 6.61
C PRO A 24 12.11 9.75 6.64
N GLN A 25 11.87 8.98 5.58
CA GLN A 25 10.83 7.96 5.57
C GLN A 25 11.28 6.79 6.45
N GLU A 26 11.12 6.97 7.76
CA GLU A 26 11.38 5.92 8.73
C GLU A 26 10.24 4.88 8.67
N ALA A 27 10.61 3.61 8.84
CA ALA A 27 9.61 2.60 9.11
C ALA A 27 8.92 2.96 10.43
N ALA A 28 7.60 3.19 10.38
CA ALA A 28 6.80 3.38 11.57
C ALA A 28 6.85 2.12 12.46
N THR A 29 6.36 2.24 13.70
CA THR A 29 6.13 1.08 14.56
C THR A 29 5.37 0.00 13.81
N ARG A 30 5.86 -1.24 13.86
CA ARG A 30 5.22 -2.39 13.20
C ARG A 30 3.77 -2.50 13.66
N LYS A 31 2.85 -2.17 12.75
CA LYS A 31 1.42 -2.44 12.92
C LYS A 31 1.17 -3.89 12.52
N SER A 32 0.67 -4.70 13.47
CA SER A 32 0.18 -6.02 13.13
C SER A 32 -1.17 -5.88 12.42
N ASP A 33 -1.32 -6.57 11.30
CA ASP A 33 -2.64 -6.73 10.71
C ASP A 33 -3.51 -7.65 11.56
N THR A 34 -4.82 -7.47 11.44
CA THR A 34 -5.81 -8.41 11.96
C THR A 34 -5.80 -9.69 11.13
N GLN A 35 -6.40 -10.75 11.66
CA GLN A 35 -6.53 -11.99 10.90
C GLN A 35 -7.36 -11.74 9.63
N ALA A 36 -6.95 -12.34 8.51
CA ALA A 36 -7.56 -12.06 7.21
C ALA A 36 -9.05 -12.46 7.11
N TRP A 37 -9.51 -13.42 7.92
CA TRP A 37 -10.92 -13.80 8.00
C TRP A 37 -11.74 -12.89 8.94
N GLN A 38 -11.10 -11.96 9.64
CA GLN A 38 -11.77 -10.90 10.40
C GLN A 38 -11.88 -9.66 9.51
N ALA A 39 -12.68 -9.73 8.45
CA ALA A 39 -13.05 -8.52 7.72
C ALA A 39 -13.93 -7.63 8.62
N SER A 40 -13.60 -6.35 8.67
CA SER A 40 -14.39 -5.34 9.37
C SER A 40 -15.25 -4.63 8.33
N SER A 41 -16.57 -4.84 8.35
CA SER A 41 -17.58 -4.04 7.62
C SER A 41 -17.16 -3.53 6.23
N ASP A 42 -16.44 -4.34 5.45
CA ASP A 42 -15.86 -3.92 4.19
C ASP A 42 -16.86 -4.16 3.05
N THR A 43 -17.14 -3.12 2.28
CA THR A 43 -18.02 -3.17 1.10
C THR A 43 -17.50 -4.10 0.00
N HIS A 44 -16.24 -4.54 0.10
CA HIS A 44 -15.56 -5.41 -0.85
C HIS A 44 -15.62 -6.90 -0.48
N ARG A 45 -16.50 -7.28 0.46
CA ARG A 45 -16.66 -8.67 0.84
C ARG A 45 -17.22 -9.49 -0.32
N ALA A 46 -16.60 -10.64 -0.56
CA ALA A 46 -17.12 -11.58 -1.54
C ALA A 46 -18.48 -12.15 -1.09
N ALA A 47 -19.38 -12.34 -2.06
CA ALA A 47 -20.71 -12.86 -1.80
C ALA A 47 -20.67 -14.22 -1.08
N GLY A 48 -21.56 -14.41 -0.10
CA GLY A 48 -21.68 -15.64 0.67
C GLY A 48 -20.68 -15.85 1.81
N TRP A 49 -19.63 -15.03 1.90
CA TRP A 49 -18.71 -15.04 3.04
C TRP A 49 -19.22 -14.17 4.21
N LYS A 50 -18.94 -14.57 5.44
CA LYS A 50 -19.31 -13.89 6.69
C LYS A 50 -18.06 -13.58 7.52
N ASP A 51 -18.07 -12.45 8.21
CA ASP A 51 -16.93 -12.02 9.01
C ASP A 51 -16.68 -12.99 10.17
N GLY A 52 -15.40 -13.29 10.44
CA GLY A 52 -14.99 -14.27 11.43
C GLY A 52 -15.05 -15.73 10.95
N ASP A 53 -15.69 -16.02 9.81
CA ASP A 53 -15.76 -17.37 9.25
C ASP A 53 -14.46 -17.71 8.51
N ARG A 54 -13.54 -18.33 9.25
CA ARG A 54 -12.24 -18.76 8.75
C ARG A 54 -12.36 -19.85 7.68
N SER A 55 -13.23 -20.84 7.87
CA SER A 55 -13.28 -22.00 6.96
C SER A 55 -13.84 -21.59 5.60
N SER A 56 -14.87 -20.74 5.59
CA SER A 56 -15.42 -20.15 4.36
C SER A 56 -14.39 -19.26 3.65
N TRP A 57 -13.63 -18.45 4.41
CA TRP A 57 -12.55 -17.63 3.86
C TRP A 57 -11.45 -18.48 3.21
N GLU A 58 -10.95 -19.51 3.91
CA GLU A 58 -9.91 -20.42 3.41
C GLU A 58 -10.36 -21.16 2.15
N ALA A 59 -11.63 -21.62 2.11
CA ALA A 59 -12.21 -22.26 0.94
C ALA A 59 -12.24 -21.32 -0.27
N GLN A 60 -12.66 -20.07 -0.09
CA GLN A 60 -12.62 -19.07 -1.17
C GLN A 60 -11.20 -18.79 -1.64
N MET A 61 -10.24 -18.65 -0.73
CA MET A 61 -8.84 -18.41 -1.09
C MET A 61 -8.26 -19.57 -1.88
N ARG A 62 -8.58 -20.81 -1.51
CA ARG A 62 -8.12 -21.99 -2.25
C ARG A 62 -8.63 -21.99 -3.68
N VAL A 63 -9.93 -21.74 -3.88
CA VAL A 63 -10.52 -21.66 -5.23
C VAL A 63 -9.88 -20.56 -6.05
N ARG A 64 -9.66 -19.37 -5.47
CA ARG A 64 -9.00 -18.25 -6.17
C ARG A 64 -7.56 -18.57 -6.56
N ALA A 65 -6.78 -19.15 -5.64
CA ALA A 65 -5.39 -19.51 -5.89
C ALA A 65 -5.27 -20.58 -6.98
N SER A 66 -6.16 -21.58 -6.99
CA SER A 66 -6.17 -22.61 -8.04
C SER A 66 -6.43 -22.05 -9.44
N GLY A 67 -7.13 -20.92 -9.58
CA GLY A 67 -7.33 -20.26 -10.88
C GLY A 67 -6.09 -19.52 -11.40
N GLN A 68 -5.03 -19.44 -10.60
CA GLN A 68 -3.74 -18.83 -10.95
C GLN A 68 -2.59 -19.85 -10.90
N ASP A 69 -2.89 -21.11 -10.58
CA ASP A 69 -1.89 -22.17 -10.46
C ASP A 69 -1.67 -22.81 -11.83
N GLU A 70 -0.52 -22.56 -12.45
CA GLU A 70 -0.16 -23.10 -13.76
C GLU A 70 0.08 -24.62 -13.74
N TYR A 71 0.24 -25.22 -12.55
CA TYR A 71 0.36 -26.66 -12.36
C TYR A 71 -0.97 -27.33 -12.05
N ALA A 72 -2.05 -26.56 -11.82
CA ALA A 72 -3.38 -27.10 -11.63
C ALA A 72 -3.82 -27.77 -12.95
N LYS A 73 -3.77 -29.11 -12.96
CA LYS A 73 -4.25 -29.88 -14.11
C LYS A 73 -5.76 -29.70 -14.22
N VAL A 74 -6.20 -28.76 -15.05
CA VAL A 74 -7.59 -28.71 -15.51
C VAL A 74 -7.78 -29.98 -16.34
N LYS A 75 -8.61 -30.89 -15.84
CA LYS A 75 -8.98 -32.11 -16.55
C LYS A 75 -9.99 -31.81 -17.64
#